data_AF-A0A8J4AQI4-F1
#
_entry.id   AF-A0A8J4AQI4-F1
#
_cell.length_a   1.000
_cell.length_b   1.000
_cell.length_c   1.000
_cell.angle_alpha   90.00
_cell.angle_beta   90.00
_cell.angle_gamma   90.00
#
_symmetry.space_group_name_H-M   'P 1'
#
loop_
_entity.id
_entity.type
_entity.pdbx_description
1 polymer ?
#
loop_
_entity_poly.entity_id
_entity_poly.type
_entity_poly.pdbx_seq_one_letter_code
_entity_poly.pdbx_strand_id
1 'polypeptide(L)'
;MFVLPLTRPGGYETLLVQCQMPFVLVTGLEEFKRSGVSAPPYLTLTHYPELCDSHGVVLVRGDVIHDKGMNLEEARTVMELIRAFYTSPDDYPLVHTFNHKPAQFNFGALLQKLNVTA
;
A
#
# COMPACT_ATOMS: atom_id res chain seq x y z
N MET A 1 -3.97 -2.80 8.18
CA MET A 1 -4.29 -1.70 7.23
C MET A 1 -3.18 -0.67 7.31
N PHE A 2 -2.91 0.11 6.26
CA PHE A 2 -1.91 1.17 6.29
C PHE A 2 -2.25 2.28 5.28
N VAL A 3 -1.46 3.35 5.28
CA VAL A 3 -1.57 4.43 4.28
C VAL A 3 -0.21 4.68 3.63
N LEU A 4 -0.21 4.98 2.34
CA LEU A 4 1.01 5.30 1.59
C LEU A 4 0.78 6.53 0.72
N PRO A 5 1.78 7.43 0.58
CA PRO A 5 1.70 8.47 -0.42
C PRO A 5 2.02 7.91 -1.81
N LEU A 6 1.21 8.29 -2.79
CA LEU A 6 1.49 8.14 -4.21
C LEU A 6 1.85 9.52 -4.77
N THR A 7 3.11 9.71 -5.14
CA THR A 7 3.59 10.99 -5.69
C THR A 7 2.86 11.33 -6.98
N ARG A 8 2.43 12.58 -7.10
CA ARG A 8 1.76 13.14 -8.29
C ARG A 8 2.42 14.46 -8.70
N PRO A 9 2.19 14.94 -9.93
CA PRO A 9 2.53 16.31 -10.27
C PRO A 9 1.84 17.28 -9.30
N GLY A 10 2.61 18.05 -8.53
CA GLY A 10 2.11 19.04 -7.59
C GLY A 10 1.69 18.52 -6.21
N GLY A 11 2.11 17.31 -5.82
CA GLY A 11 1.91 16.80 -4.45
C GLY A 11 1.85 15.27 -4.38
N TYR A 12 0.91 14.75 -3.62
CA TYR A 12 0.68 13.30 -3.51
C TYR A 12 -0.81 12.99 -3.31
N GLU A 13 -1.20 11.79 -3.73
CA GLU A 13 -2.47 11.18 -3.35
C GLU A 13 -2.22 10.21 -2.20
N THR A 14 -3.07 10.20 -1.18
CA THR A 14 -2.97 9.19 -0.11
C THR A 14 -3.70 7.92 -0.55
N LEU A 15 -2.99 6.80 -0.55
CA LEU A 15 -3.54 5.47 -0.78
C LEU A 15 -3.86 4.80 0.56
N LEU A 16 -4.97 4.07 0.58
CA LEU A 16 -5.34 3.14 1.64
C LEU A 16 -4.94 1.73 1.23
N VAL A 17 -4.16 1.05 2.09
CA VAL A 17 -3.69 -0.33 1.90
C VAL A 17 -4.42 -1.25 2.88
N GLN A 18 -5.20 -2.18 2.36
CA GLN A 18 -5.95 -3.16 3.14
C GLN A 18 -5.42 -4.57 2.87
N CYS A 19 -4.76 -5.17 3.84
CA CYS A 19 -4.31 -6.56 3.77
C CYS A 19 -5.46 -7.49 4.19
N GLN A 20 -5.95 -8.28 3.24
CA GLN A 20 -7.01 -9.28 3.39
C GLN A 20 -6.51 -10.58 2.76
N MET A 21 -5.57 -11.26 3.43
CA MET A 21 -4.84 -12.38 2.84
C MET A 21 -5.76 -13.43 2.19
N PRO A 22 -5.45 -13.90 0.96
CA PRO A 22 -4.19 -13.71 0.23
C PRO A 22 -4.08 -12.39 -0.56
N PHE A 23 -5.06 -11.50 -0.44
CA PHE A 23 -5.15 -10.26 -1.20
C PHE A 23 -4.65 -9.04 -0.41
N VAL A 24 -4.07 -8.08 -1.13
CA VAL A 24 -3.85 -6.72 -0.64
C VAL A 24 -4.51 -5.75 -1.60
N LEU A 25 -5.47 -4.98 -1.09
CA LEU A 25 -6.23 -4.01 -1.87
C LEU A 25 -5.65 -2.62 -1.62
N VAL A 26 -5.39 -1.90 -2.71
CA VAL A 26 -4.90 -0.52 -2.67
C VAL A 26 -5.91 0.39 -3.35
N THR A 27 -6.42 1.37 -2.63
CA THR A 27 -7.46 2.30 -3.11
C THR A 27 -7.10 3.73 -2.76
N GLY A 28 -7.45 4.72 -3.58
CA GLY A 28 -7.32 6.12 -3.18
C GLY A 28 -8.15 6.43 -1.93
N LEU A 29 -7.58 7.14 -0.96
CA LEU A 29 -8.25 7.45 0.30
C LEU A 29 -9.49 8.33 0.08
N GLU A 30 -9.42 9.29 -0.83
CA GLU A 30 -10.56 10.16 -1.17
C GLU A 30 -11.67 9.39 -1.90
N GLU A 31 -11.31 8.44 -2.78
CA GLU A 31 -12.27 7.52 -3.40
C GLU A 31 -12.95 6.65 -2.34
N PHE A 32 -12.17 6.09 -1.41
CA PHE A 32 -12.68 5.27 -0.32
C PHE A 32 -13.62 6.06 0.60
N LYS A 33 -13.30 7.33 0.91
CA LYS A 33 -14.20 8.20 1.69
C LYS A 33 -15.53 8.46 0.97
N ARG A 34 -15.51 8.56 -0.36
CA ARG A 34 -16.71 8.84 -1.17
C ARG A 34 -17.58 7.61 -1.38
N SER A 35 -16.96 6.47 -1.70
CA SER A 35 -17.63 5.27 -2.19
C SER A 35 -17.63 4.12 -1.17
N GLY A 36 -16.94 4.28 -0.04
CA GLY A 36 -16.85 3.29 1.04
C GLY A 36 -16.29 1.95 0.56
N VAL A 37 -16.88 0.87 1.04
CA VAL A 37 -16.50 -0.51 0.65
C VAL A 37 -16.75 -0.83 -0.82
N SER A 38 -17.56 -0.03 -1.53
CA SER A 38 -17.78 -0.15 -2.97
C SER A 38 -16.74 0.59 -3.79
N ALA A 39 -15.78 1.27 -3.15
CA ALA A 39 -14.67 1.90 -3.83
C ALA A 39 -13.82 0.85 -4.56
N PRO A 40 -13.63 0.97 -5.88
CA PRO A 40 -12.82 0.04 -6.64
C PRO A 40 -11.33 0.24 -6.32
N PRO A 41 -10.55 -0.83 -6.10
CA PRO A 41 -9.11 -0.69 -5.90
C PRO A 41 -8.43 -0.20 -7.18
N TYR A 42 -7.33 0.52 -7.01
CA TYR A 42 -6.42 0.90 -8.10
C TYR A 42 -5.45 -0.24 -8.42
N LEU A 43 -5.05 -0.98 -7.39
CA LEU A 43 -4.14 -2.12 -7.47
C LEU A 43 -4.62 -3.23 -6.54
N THR A 44 -4.62 -4.46 -7.03
CA THR A 44 -4.79 -5.67 -6.23
C THR A 44 -3.53 -6.50 -6.28
N LEU A 45 -2.97 -6.86 -5.13
CA LEU A 45 -1.87 -7.83 -5.03
C LEU A 45 -2.44 -9.17 -4.57
N THR A 46 -2.13 -10.25 -5.30
CA THR A 46 -2.50 -11.62 -4.92
C THR A 46 -1.24 -12.41 -4.60
N HIS A 47 -1.20 -13.01 -3.41
CA HIS A 47 -0.10 -13.86 -2.95
C HIS A 47 -0.43 -15.34 -3.16
N TYR A 48 0.50 -16.07 -3.77
CA TYR A 48 0.43 -17.49 -4.07
C TYR A 48 1.52 -18.22 -3.25
N PRO A 49 1.17 -18.74 -2.05
CA PRO A 49 2.14 -19.30 -1.11
C PRO A 49 2.49 -20.78 -1.38
N GLU A 50 1.94 -21.40 -2.41
CA GLU A 50 2.02 -22.85 -2.66
C GLU A 50 3.45 -23.36 -2.86
N LEU A 51 4.37 -22.49 -3.30
CA LEU A 51 5.79 -22.82 -3.48
C LEU A 51 6.65 -22.53 -2.25
N CYS A 52 6.06 -22.01 -1.15
CA CYS A 52 6.82 -21.61 0.03
C CYS A 52 7.48 -22.81 0.71
N ASP A 53 6.72 -23.87 0.96
CA ASP A 53 7.21 -25.05 1.70
C ASP A 53 8.26 -25.84 0.91
N SER A 54 8.13 -25.87 -0.43
CA SER A 54 8.99 -26.68 -1.31
C SER A 54 10.19 -25.93 -1.87
N HIS A 55 10.06 -24.62 -2.10
CA HIS A 55 11.07 -23.80 -2.79
C HIS A 55 11.45 -22.52 -2.01
N GLY A 56 10.83 -22.24 -0.86
CA GLY A 56 11.10 -21.05 -0.07
C GLY A 56 10.66 -19.74 -0.74
N VAL A 57 9.72 -19.80 -1.70
CA VAL A 57 9.27 -18.63 -2.47
C VAL A 57 7.75 -18.50 -2.47
N VAL A 58 7.27 -17.25 -2.41
CA VAL A 58 5.87 -16.88 -2.60
C VAL A 58 5.79 -16.04 -3.87
N LEU A 59 4.91 -16.41 -4.80
CA LEU A 59 4.69 -15.62 -6.00
C LEU A 59 3.66 -14.52 -5.69
N VAL A 60 3.89 -13.33 -6.25
CA VAL A 60 2.98 -12.19 -6.09
C VAL A 60 2.60 -11.64 -7.46
N ARG A 61 1.30 -11.53 -7.72
CA ARG A 61 0.75 -10.91 -8.92
C ARG A 61 0.12 -9.58 -8.54
N GLY A 62 0.49 -8.50 -9.25
CA GLY A 62 -0.16 -7.20 -9.15
C GLY A 62 -1.02 -6.93 -10.37
N ASP A 63 -2.33 -6.75 -10.16
CA ASP A 63 -3.28 -6.36 -11.20
C ASP A 63 -3.60 -4.87 -11.06
N VAL A 64 -3.19 -4.08 -12.07
CA VAL A 64 -3.43 -2.63 -12.14
C VAL A 64 -4.74 -2.37 -12.85
N ILE A 65 -5.65 -1.66 -12.18
CA ILE A 65 -6.96 -1.30 -12.73
C ILE A 65 -6.83 0.09 -13.36
N HIS A 66 -6.42 0.09 -14.63
CA HIS A 66 -5.82 1.23 -15.35
C HIS A 66 -6.75 2.44 -15.54
N ASP A 67 -8.07 2.26 -15.48
CA ASP A 67 -9.07 3.32 -15.62
C ASP A 67 -9.27 4.17 -14.35
N LYS A 68 -8.57 3.85 -13.24
CA LYS A 68 -8.89 4.42 -11.91
C LYS A 68 -7.75 5.14 -11.20
N GLY A 69 -6.70 5.49 -11.94
CA GLY A 69 -5.68 6.40 -11.42
C GLY A 69 -4.43 5.72 -10.87
N MET A 70 -3.95 4.65 -11.49
CA MET A 70 -2.59 4.17 -11.23
C MET A 70 -1.98 3.60 -12.52
N ASN A 71 -0.78 4.07 -12.86
CA ASN A 71 -0.02 3.48 -13.97
C ASN A 71 0.87 2.32 -13.48
N LEU A 72 1.53 1.61 -14.41
CA LEU A 72 2.31 0.43 -14.07
C LEU A 72 3.57 0.74 -13.22
N GLU A 73 4.20 1.89 -13.46
CA GLU A 73 5.39 2.30 -12.70
C GLU A 73 5.01 2.65 -11.25
N GLU A 74 3.96 3.44 -11.09
CA GLU A 74 3.35 3.77 -9.79
C GLU A 74 2.98 2.50 -9.01
N ALA A 75 2.35 1.53 -9.69
CA ALA A 75 1.95 0.27 -9.06
C ALA A 75 3.15 -0.55 -8.56
N ARG A 76 4.25 -0.57 -9.33
CA ARG A 76 5.49 -1.22 -8.91
C ARG A 76 6.07 -0.55 -7.67
N THR A 77 6.16 0.78 -7.66
CA THR A 77 6.63 1.53 -6.48
C THR A 77 5.77 1.25 -5.25
N VAL A 78 4.44 1.27 -5.40
CA VAL A 78 3.52 0.95 -4.30
C VAL A 78 3.71 -0.48 -3.80
N MET A 79 3.86 -1.45 -4.69
CA MET A 79 4.15 -2.84 -4.32
C MET A 79 5.46 -2.97 -3.54
N GLU A 80 6.52 -2.29 -3.96
CA GLU A 80 7.81 -2.27 -3.27
C GLU A 80 7.72 -1.64 -1.88
N LEU A 81 6.98 -0.53 -1.74
CA LEU A 81 6.73 0.11 -0.46
C LEU A 81 5.92 -0.81 0.47
N ILE A 82 4.84 -1.44 -0.02
CA ILE A 82 4.06 -2.40 0.78
C ILE A 82 4.98 -3.52 1.27
N ARG A 83 5.80 -4.11 0.40
CA ARG A 83 6.77 -5.12 0.82
C ARG A 83 7.71 -4.57 1.89
N ALA A 84 8.37 -3.44 1.65
CA ALA A 84 9.33 -2.84 2.57
C ALA A 84 8.70 -2.59 3.95
N PHE A 85 7.57 -1.90 4.02
CA PHE A 85 6.90 -1.57 5.28
C PHE A 85 6.40 -2.80 6.06
N TYR A 86 6.06 -3.89 5.40
CA TYR A 86 5.57 -5.10 6.07
C TYR A 86 6.66 -6.15 6.35
N THR A 87 7.84 -6.06 5.72
CA THR A 87 8.92 -7.05 5.92
C THR A 87 10.19 -6.49 6.56
N SER A 88 10.39 -5.18 6.54
CA SER A 88 11.57 -4.53 7.14
C SER A 88 11.36 -4.28 8.63
N PRO A 89 12.28 -4.73 9.52
CA PRO A 89 12.22 -4.45 10.95
C PRO A 89 12.23 -2.95 11.28
N ASP A 90 12.88 -2.13 10.45
CA ASP A 90 13.01 -0.69 10.66
C ASP A 90 11.76 0.08 10.24
N ASP A 91 10.98 -0.46 9.29
CA ASP A 91 9.81 0.22 8.71
C ASP A 91 8.49 -0.29 9.30
N TYR A 92 8.42 -1.57 9.70
CA TYR A 92 7.23 -2.17 10.30
C TYR A 92 6.68 -1.44 11.54
N PRO A 93 7.49 -0.81 12.42
CA PRO A 93 6.97 -0.02 13.52
C PRO A 93 5.97 1.07 13.11
N LEU A 94 6.07 1.64 11.91
CA LEU A 94 5.11 2.62 11.39
C LEU A 94 3.75 1.97 11.10
N VAL A 95 3.76 0.79 10.47
CA VAL A 95 2.54 -0.01 10.23
C VAL A 95 1.91 -0.42 11.55
N HIS A 96 2.72 -0.94 12.49
CA HIS A 96 2.24 -1.35 13.80
C HIS A 96 1.62 -0.18 14.56
N THR A 97 2.27 0.98 14.59
CA THR A 97 1.78 2.21 15.23
C THR A 97 0.46 2.67 14.61
N PHE A 98 0.34 2.66 13.29
CA PHE A 98 -0.91 3.00 12.60
C PHE A 98 -2.10 2.14 13.07
N ASN A 99 -1.90 0.83 13.24
CA ASN A 99 -3.00 -0.09 13.58
C ASN A 99 -3.31 -0.15 15.10
N HIS A 100 -2.30 0.00 15.96
CA HIS A 100 -2.46 -0.25 17.41
C HIS A 100 -2.33 1.01 18.28
N LYS A 101 -1.71 2.07 17.77
CA LYS A 101 -1.51 3.34 18.46
C LYS A 101 -1.77 4.52 17.50
N PRO A 102 -2.96 4.60 16.86
CA PRO A 102 -3.22 5.56 15.80
C PRO A 102 -3.02 7.02 16.23
N ALA A 103 -3.27 7.36 17.49
CA ALA A 103 -3.01 8.70 18.03
C ALA A 103 -1.52 9.11 18.04
N GLN A 104 -0.61 8.14 17.95
CA GLN A 104 0.84 8.36 17.86
C GLN A 104 1.37 8.29 16.43
N PHE A 105 0.52 7.92 15.46
CA PHE A 105 0.93 7.83 14.07
C PHE A 105 1.08 9.24 13.48
N ASN A 106 2.28 9.54 12.97
CA ASN A 106 2.60 10.80 12.32
C ASN A 106 2.77 10.59 10.81
N PHE A 107 1.76 10.99 10.04
CA PHE A 107 1.81 10.89 8.58
C PHE A 107 2.88 11.80 7.96
N GLY A 108 3.14 12.97 8.55
CA GLY A 108 4.21 13.87 8.09
C GLY A 108 5.60 13.24 8.20
N ALA A 109 5.85 12.47 9.25
CA ALA A 109 7.11 11.72 9.40
C ALA A 109 7.25 10.63 8.32
N LEU A 110 6.14 9.99 7.92
CA LEU A 110 6.13 9.05 6.80
C LEU A 110 6.48 9.74 5.47
N LEU A 111 5.90 10.91 5.19
CA LEU A 111 6.22 11.70 4.00
C LEU A 111 7.70 12.09 3.95
N GLN A 112 8.24 12.57 5.07
CA GLN A 112 9.67 12.92 5.20
C GLN A 112 10.57 11.72 4.93
N LYS A 113 10.26 10.56 5.51
CA LYS A 113 11.04 9.31 5.31
C LYS A 113 11.08 8.89 3.83
N LEU A 114 9.99 9.13 3.11
CA LEU A 114 9.86 8.81 1.68
C LEU A 114 10.29 9.96 0.75
N ASN A 115 10.80 11.06 1.30
CA ASN A 115 11.15 12.28 0.56
C ASN A 115 10.00 12.80 -0.33
N VAL A 116 8.76 12.67 0.14
CA VAL A 116 7.57 13.18 -0.56
C VAL A 116 7.30 14.60 -0.09
N THR A 117 7.35 15.55 -1.02
CA THR A 117 6.98 16.95 -0.78
C THR A 117 5.47 17.16 -0.98
N ALA A 118 4.86 17.89 -0.05
CA ALA A 118 3.49 18.38 -0.17
C ALA A 118 3.40 19.59 -1.10
#